data_AF-A0A7K9UFE7-F1
#
_entry.id   AF-A0A7K9UFE7-F1
#
_cell.length_a   1.000
_cell.length_b   1.000
_cell.length_c   1.000
_cell.angle_alpha   90.00
_cell.angle_beta   90.00
_cell.angle_gamma   90.00
#
_symmetry.space_group_name_H-M   'P 1'
#
loop_
_entity.id
_entity.type
_entity.pdbx_description
1 polymer ?
#
loop_
_entity_poly.entity_id
_entity_poly.type
_entity_poly.pdbx_seq_one_letter_code
_entity_poly.pdbx_strand_id
1 'polypeptide(L)'
;MPKCEDGQVELPSQTLCQATRAPCTIVERERGWPDFLKCTADHFPEGCPNEVQNIKFNSSGQCEVPLVRTDNPKSWYEDVEGCGIQCQNPLFTEKEHHEMHVYIAAFSSVTIFCTFFTLATFVADWRNSNRYPAVILFYINACFFVGSIGWLAQFMDGARDEIVCRADGTMRLGEPTSNEPLSCVIIFVIVYYSLMSGVIWFVMLTYAWHTSFKALGTTYQPLLGKTSYFHLITWSIPFVLTVAILAVAQVDGDSVSGICFVGYKNYRYRAGFVLAPIGLVLIVGGYFLIRGVMTLFSIKSNHPGLLSEKAASKINETMLRLGIFGFLAFGFVFITFGCHFYDFFNQAEWERSFREYVLCEANVTIATQTNKPIPDCEIKNRPSLLVEKINLFAMFGTGVSMSTWVWTKATLLIWKRTWCRLTGQSDDQPKRIKKSKMIAKAFSKRKELLRDPGQELSFSMHTVSHDGPV
;
A
#
# COMPACT_ATOMS: atom_id res chain seq x y z
N MET A 1 -50.83 -11.82 -19.77
CA MET A 1 -51.97 -11.65 -20.68
C MET A 1 -53.19 -11.32 -19.82
N PRO A 2 -53.97 -10.29 -20.14
CA PRO A 2 -55.13 -9.91 -19.32
C PRO A 2 -56.30 -10.89 -19.54
N LYS A 3 -57.20 -10.98 -18.56
CA LYS A 3 -58.45 -11.73 -18.71
C LYS A 3 -59.44 -10.92 -19.55
N CYS A 4 -60.15 -11.62 -20.44
CA CYS A 4 -61.23 -11.06 -21.25
C CYS A 4 -62.48 -11.91 -21.02
N GLU A 5 -63.56 -11.27 -20.57
CA GLU A 5 -64.84 -11.91 -20.27
C GLU A 5 -65.96 -11.04 -20.89
N ASP A 6 -66.87 -11.67 -21.64
CA ASP A 6 -67.99 -10.99 -22.34
C ASP A 6 -67.60 -9.77 -23.19
N GLY A 7 -66.42 -9.80 -23.80
CA GLY A 7 -65.91 -8.70 -24.64
C GLY A 7 -65.36 -7.50 -23.87
N GLN A 8 -65.23 -7.61 -22.55
CA GLN A 8 -64.56 -6.64 -21.68
C GLN A 8 -63.21 -7.20 -21.19
N VAL A 9 -62.21 -6.32 -21.12
CA VAL A 9 -60.87 -6.66 -20.62
C VAL A 9 -60.69 -6.06 -19.24
N GLU A 10 -60.22 -6.86 -18.30
CA GLU A 10 -59.90 -6.37 -16.96
C GLU A 10 -58.62 -5.54 -16.95
N LEU A 11 -58.69 -4.33 -16.38
CA LEU A 11 -57.55 -3.44 -16.23
C LEU A 11 -56.79 -3.71 -14.93
N PRO A 12 -55.45 -3.73 -14.95
CA PRO A 12 -54.64 -3.81 -13.75
C PRO A 12 -54.78 -2.55 -12.89
N SER A 13 -54.73 -2.71 -11.57
CA SER A 13 -54.80 -1.58 -10.64
C SER A 13 -53.54 -0.70 -10.65
N GLN A 14 -53.70 0.54 -10.19
CA GLN A 14 -52.59 1.46 -10.01
C GLN A 14 -51.53 0.97 -9.01
N THR A 15 -51.93 0.26 -7.95
CA THR A 15 -50.99 -0.24 -6.93
C THR A 15 -50.04 -1.29 -7.50
N LEU A 16 -50.53 -2.16 -8.39
CA LEU A 16 -49.70 -3.14 -9.10
C LEU A 16 -48.66 -2.44 -10.01
N CYS A 17 -49.06 -1.35 -10.67
CA CYS A 17 -48.16 -0.56 -11.51
C CYS A 17 -47.09 0.20 -10.70
N GLN A 18 -47.49 0.76 -9.55
CA GLN A 18 -46.58 1.50 -8.68
C GLN A 18 -45.54 0.59 -8.01
N ALA A 19 -45.92 -0.66 -7.69
CA ALA A 19 -45.02 -1.63 -7.10
C ALA A 19 -43.79 -1.94 -7.96
N THR A 20 -43.85 -1.73 -9.29
CA THR A 20 -42.71 -1.96 -10.19
C THR A 20 -41.79 -0.75 -10.34
N ARG A 21 -42.21 0.46 -9.93
CA ARG A 21 -41.46 1.69 -10.23
C ARG A 21 -40.10 1.74 -9.54
N ALA A 22 -40.03 1.33 -8.28
CA ALA A 22 -38.78 1.30 -7.51
C ALA A 22 -37.85 0.13 -7.93
N PRO A 23 -38.29 -1.14 -7.92
CA PRO A 23 -37.39 -2.26 -8.22
C PRO A 23 -37.02 -2.39 -9.70
N CYS A 24 -37.80 -1.82 -10.61
CA CYS A 24 -37.56 -1.90 -12.06
C CYS A 24 -37.10 -0.56 -12.67
N THR A 25 -36.36 0.25 -11.91
CA THR A 25 -35.77 1.53 -12.35
C THR A 25 -34.92 1.39 -13.62
N ILE A 26 -34.29 0.24 -13.84
CA ILE A 26 -33.53 -0.07 -15.06
C ILE A 26 -34.35 0.13 -16.35
N VAL A 27 -35.66 -0.15 -16.32
CA VAL A 27 -36.54 0.03 -17.48
C VAL A 27 -36.64 1.50 -17.84
N GLU A 28 -36.80 2.36 -16.84
CA GLU A 28 -36.89 3.81 -17.03
C GLU A 28 -35.57 4.39 -17.55
N ARG A 29 -34.45 3.97 -16.96
CA ARG A 29 -33.13 4.52 -17.27
C ARG A 29 -32.62 4.11 -18.64
N GLU A 30 -32.83 2.85 -19.04
CA GLU A 30 -32.25 2.29 -20.27
C GLU A 30 -33.20 2.36 -21.47
N ARG A 31 -34.52 2.23 -21.26
CA ARG A 31 -35.51 2.19 -22.35
C ARG A 31 -36.59 3.27 -22.26
N GLY A 32 -36.87 3.78 -21.06
CA GLY A 32 -38.05 4.58 -20.76
C GLY A 32 -39.31 3.71 -20.72
N TRP A 33 -40.21 4.00 -19.78
CA TRP A 33 -41.50 3.30 -19.71
C TRP A 33 -42.36 3.66 -20.94
N PRO A 34 -42.81 2.68 -21.74
CA PRO A 34 -43.77 2.90 -22.81
C PRO A 34 -45.07 3.49 -22.28
N ASP A 35 -45.82 4.22 -23.10
CA ASP A 35 -47.04 4.91 -22.68
C ASP A 35 -48.07 3.98 -22.01
N PHE A 36 -48.26 2.79 -22.56
CA PHE A 36 -49.18 1.78 -22.02
C PHE A 36 -48.73 1.15 -20.68
N LEU A 37 -47.49 1.39 -20.24
CA LEU A 37 -46.94 0.97 -18.95
C LEU A 37 -46.72 2.16 -18.00
N LYS A 38 -47.15 3.38 -18.35
CA LYS A 38 -47.12 4.51 -17.41
C LYS A 38 -48.33 4.40 -16.48
N CYS A 39 -48.11 4.57 -15.17
CA CYS A 39 -49.15 4.43 -14.13
C CYS A 39 -50.13 5.61 -14.13
N THR A 40 -50.86 5.75 -15.22
CA THR A 40 -51.85 6.77 -15.51
C THR A 40 -53.25 6.20 -15.23
N ALA A 41 -54.20 7.05 -14.79
CA ALA A 41 -55.50 6.58 -14.29
C ALA A 41 -56.39 5.97 -15.38
N ASP A 42 -56.14 6.29 -16.65
CA ASP A 42 -56.78 5.71 -17.83
C ASP A 42 -56.34 4.26 -18.11
N HIS A 43 -55.06 3.96 -17.90
CA HIS A 43 -54.51 2.60 -18.08
C HIS A 43 -54.55 1.76 -16.80
N PHE A 44 -54.42 2.39 -15.64
CA PHE A 44 -54.34 1.76 -14.32
C PHE A 44 -55.25 2.46 -13.30
N PRO A 45 -56.54 2.11 -13.24
CA PRO A 45 -57.51 2.70 -12.32
C PRO A 45 -57.26 2.32 -10.85
N GLU A 46 -57.77 3.15 -9.93
CA GLU A 46 -57.75 2.88 -8.49
C GLU A 46 -58.89 1.93 -8.08
N GLY A 47 -58.63 1.05 -7.10
CA GLY A 47 -59.67 0.21 -6.47
C GLY A 47 -60.13 -1.01 -7.28
N CYS A 48 -59.47 -1.36 -8.39
CA CYS A 48 -59.79 -2.55 -9.18
C CYS A 48 -59.18 -3.83 -8.58
N PRO A 49 -59.89 -4.97 -8.63
CA PRO A 49 -59.33 -6.27 -8.25
C PRO A 49 -58.25 -6.69 -9.25
N ASN A 50 -57.11 -7.16 -8.75
CA ASN A 50 -56.06 -7.72 -9.60
C ASN A 50 -56.16 -9.24 -9.60
N GLU A 51 -56.75 -9.83 -10.65
CA GLU A 51 -56.81 -11.30 -10.74
C GLU A 51 -55.43 -11.97 -10.78
N VAL A 52 -54.40 -11.26 -11.24
CA VAL A 52 -53.01 -11.74 -11.23
C VAL A 52 -52.47 -11.99 -9.81
N GLN A 53 -53.09 -11.46 -8.76
CA GLN A 53 -52.72 -11.78 -7.37
C GLN A 53 -53.10 -13.22 -6.99
N ASN A 54 -54.08 -13.82 -7.67
CA ASN A 54 -54.44 -15.23 -7.50
C ASN A 54 -53.46 -16.16 -8.22
N ILE A 55 -52.63 -15.62 -9.13
CA ILE A 55 -51.62 -16.36 -9.86
C ILE A 55 -50.31 -16.30 -9.08
N LYS A 56 -49.83 -17.46 -8.62
CA LYS A 56 -48.54 -17.56 -7.93
C LYS A 56 -47.41 -17.73 -8.94
N PHE A 57 -46.60 -16.68 -9.09
CA PHE A 57 -45.36 -16.74 -9.86
C PHE A 57 -44.25 -17.39 -9.00
N ASN A 58 -43.96 -18.66 -9.23
CA ASN A 58 -42.84 -19.36 -8.57
C ASN A 58 -41.52 -19.24 -9.36
N SER A 59 -41.53 -18.48 -10.45
CA SER A 59 -40.36 -18.18 -11.26
C SER A 59 -39.48 -17.20 -10.50
N SER A 60 -38.32 -17.69 -10.02
CA SER A 60 -37.28 -16.82 -9.47
C SER A 60 -36.40 -16.29 -10.60
N GLY A 61 -36.04 -15.02 -10.55
CA GLY A 61 -35.01 -14.46 -11.43
C GLY A 61 -33.66 -15.14 -11.21
N GLN A 62 -32.83 -15.16 -12.26
CA GLN A 62 -31.44 -15.58 -12.19
C GLN A 62 -30.54 -14.37 -12.49
N CYS A 63 -29.38 -14.33 -11.85
CA CYS A 63 -28.35 -13.35 -12.17
C CYS A 63 -27.43 -13.96 -13.21
N GLU A 64 -27.21 -13.24 -14.31
CA GLU A 64 -26.27 -13.64 -15.35
C GLU A 64 -24.85 -13.20 -14.98
N VAL A 65 -23.85 -13.94 -15.45
CA VAL A 65 -22.43 -13.57 -15.30
C VAL A 65 -22.23 -12.17 -15.92
N PRO A 66 -21.50 -11.24 -15.28
CA PRO A 66 -20.64 -11.39 -14.09
C PRO A 66 -21.33 -11.13 -12.73
N LEU A 67 -22.67 -11.09 -12.70
CA LEU A 67 -23.43 -10.86 -11.49
C LEU A 67 -23.78 -12.17 -10.77
N VAL A 68 -23.84 -12.11 -9.45
CA VAL A 68 -24.24 -13.21 -8.57
C VAL A 68 -25.43 -12.76 -7.71
N ARG A 69 -26.30 -13.71 -7.37
CA ARG A 69 -27.47 -13.42 -6.54
C ARG A 69 -27.03 -13.06 -5.13
N THR A 70 -27.57 -11.97 -4.61
CA THR A 70 -27.35 -11.55 -3.22
C THR A 70 -28.61 -10.96 -2.61
N ASP A 71 -28.92 -11.40 -1.39
CA ASP A 71 -30.02 -10.85 -0.60
C ASP A 71 -29.57 -9.59 0.18
N ASN A 72 -28.29 -9.21 0.11
CA ASN A 72 -27.75 -8.03 0.78
C ASN A 72 -27.95 -6.78 -0.10
N PRO A 73 -28.80 -5.81 0.31
CA PRO A 73 -29.03 -4.60 -0.48
C PRO A 73 -27.79 -3.73 -0.68
N LYS A 74 -26.79 -3.84 0.22
CA LYS A 74 -25.52 -3.12 0.10
C LYS A 74 -24.55 -3.75 -0.90
N SER A 75 -24.86 -4.95 -1.39
CA SER A 75 -24.07 -5.64 -2.41
C SER A 75 -24.70 -5.53 -3.80
N TRP A 76 -25.89 -4.93 -3.93
CA TRP A 76 -26.57 -4.80 -5.22
C TRP A 76 -25.78 -3.93 -6.18
N TYR A 77 -25.68 -4.41 -7.42
CA TYR A 77 -25.07 -3.67 -8.50
C TYR A 77 -26.05 -2.62 -9.04
N GLU A 78 -25.55 -1.44 -9.39
CA GLU A 78 -26.33 -0.27 -9.79
C GLU A 78 -27.49 -0.62 -10.74
N ASP A 79 -28.71 -0.22 -10.36
CA ASP A 79 -29.98 -0.47 -11.08
C ASP A 79 -30.43 -1.95 -11.20
N VAL A 80 -29.69 -2.91 -10.65
CA VAL A 80 -30.02 -4.34 -10.70
C VAL A 80 -30.22 -4.88 -9.27
N GLU A 81 -31.44 -4.72 -8.76
CA GLU A 81 -31.80 -5.25 -7.44
C GLU A 81 -31.77 -6.80 -7.42
N GLY A 82 -31.26 -7.37 -6.32
CA GLY A 82 -31.15 -8.81 -6.12
C GLY A 82 -29.87 -9.46 -6.68
N CYS A 83 -29.06 -8.72 -7.44
CA CYS A 83 -27.79 -9.19 -8.01
C CYS A 83 -26.64 -8.24 -7.65
N GLY A 84 -25.47 -8.79 -7.35
CA GLY A 84 -24.24 -8.04 -7.06
C GLY A 84 -23.09 -8.50 -7.95
N ILE A 85 -22.02 -7.72 -8.05
CA ILE A 85 -20.83 -8.14 -8.80
C ILE A 85 -20.14 -9.27 -8.03
N GLN A 86 -19.78 -10.35 -8.75
CA GLN A 86 -19.02 -11.46 -8.19
C GLN A 86 -17.67 -11.01 -7.60
N CYS A 87 -17.11 -11.77 -6.66
CA CYS A 87 -15.84 -11.42 -6.02
C CYS A 87 -14.64 -11.36 -6.99
N GLN A 88 -14.54 -12.34 -7.90
CA GLN A 88 -13.47 -12.36 -8.89
C GLN A 88 -13.70 -11.28 -9.95
N ASN A 89 -12.72 -10.39 -10.10
CA ASN A 89 -12.78 -9.27 -11.03
C ASN A 89 -13.02 -9.76 -12.47
N PRO A 90 -14.22 -9.52 -13.04
CA PRO A 90 -14.62 -10.08 -14.33
C PRO A 90 -13.86 -9.49 -15.52
N LEU A 91 -13.10 -8.41 -15.32
CA LEU A 91 -12.28 -7.80 -16.36
C LEU A 91 -11.05 -8.66 -16.71
N PHE A 92 -10.68 -9.61 -15.86
CA PHE A 92 -9.45 -10.40 -15.99
C PHE A 92 -9.74 -11.89 -15.89
N THR A 93 -8.99 -12.67 -16.64
CA THR A 93 -9.08 -14.13 -16.66
C THR A 93 -8.42 -14.75 -15.42
N GLU A 94 -8.76 -16.00 -15.11
CA GLU A 94 -8.09 -16.75 -14.03
C GLU A 94 -6.57 -16.89 -14.24
N LYS A 95 -6.14 -16.99 -15.50
CA LYS A 95 -4.71 -17.01 -15.84
C LYS A 95 -4.03 -15.68 -15.46
N GLU A 96 -4.66 -14.56 -15.79
CA GLU A 96 -4.16 -13.22 -15.44
C GLU A 96 -4.11 -13.01 -13.91
N HIS A 97 -5.11 -13.50 -13.18
CA HIS A 97 -5.09 -13.53 -11.71
C HIS A 97 -3.91 -14.34 -11.18
N HIS A 98 -3.74 -15.58 -11.64
CA HIS A 98 -2.63 -16.45 -11.23
C HIS A 98 -1.26 -15.81 -11.50
N GLU A 99 -1.07 -15.22 -12.68
CA GLU A 99 0.16 -14.51 -13.03
C GLU A 99 0.44 -13.32 -12.09
N MET A 100 -0.59 -12.55 -11.74
CA MET A 100 -0.43 -11.44 -10.79
C MET A 100 -0.10 -11.94 -9.38
N HIS A 101 -0.76 -13.00 -8.91
CA HIS A 101 -0.51 -13.59 -7.61
C HIS A 101 0.91 -14.15 -7.50
N VAL A 102 1.40 -14.86 -8.51
CA VAL A 102 2.79 -15.34 -8.56
C VAL A 102 3.78 -14.17 -8.55
N TYR A 103 3.46 -13.10 -9.28
CA TYR A 103 4.28 -11.89 -9.30
C TYR A 103 4.38 -11.23 -7.91
N ILE A 104 3.24 -11.04 -7.23
CA ILE A 104 3.19 -10.48 -5.87
C ILE A 104 3.93 -11.38 -4.88
N ALA A 105 3.72 -12.70 -4.93
CA ALA A 105 4.39 -13.67 -4.07
C ALA A 105 5.92 -13.56 -4.20
N ALA A 106 6.44 -13.53 -5.43
CA ALA A 106 7.87 -13.45 -5.70
C ALA A 106 8.49 -12.15 -5.17
N PHE A 107 7.95 -10.99 -5.56
CA PHE A 107 8.53 -9.69 -5.18
C PHE A 107 8.35 -9.38 -3.69
N SER A 108 7.20 -9.72 -3.11
CA SER A 108 6.95 -9.50 -1.68
C SER A 108 7.84 -10.40 -0.82
N SER A 109 8.04 -11.68 -1.20
CA SER A 109 8.94 -12.60 -0.47
C SER A 109 10.39 -12.13 -0.49
N VAL A 110 10.90 -11.70 -1.64
CA VAL A 110 12.26 -11.12 -1.75
C VAL A 110 12.37 -9.87 -0.90
N THR A 111 11.36 -8.98 -0.93
CA THR A 111 11.34 -7.76 -0.13
C THR A 111 11.34 -8.07 1.37
N ILE A 112 10.53 -9.02 1.83
CA ILE A 112 10.52 -9.47 3.23
C ILE A 112 11.88 -10.00 3.65
N PHE A 113 12.49 -10.88 2.86
CA PHE A 113 13.79 -11.44 3.21
C PHE A 113 14.86 -10.36 3.33
N CYS A 114 14.94 -9.47 2.34
CA CYS A 114 15.91 -8.38 2.32
C CYS A 114 15.71 -7.36 3.46
N THR A 115 14.47 -6.94 3.70
CA THR A 115 14.13 -5.99 4.76
C THR A 115 14.29 -6.61 6.14
N PHE A 116 13.89 -7.87 6.35
CA PHE A 116 14.11 -8.60 7.60
C PHE A 116 15.59 -8.73 7.93
N PHE A 117 16.42 -9.13 6.96
CA PHE A 117 17.88 -9.19 7.14
C PHE A 117 18.45 -7.83 7.56
N THR A 118 17.92 -6.75 6.99
CA THR A 118 18.30 -5.38 7.33
C THR A 118 17.92 -5.03 8.76
N LEU A 119 16.67 -5.27 9.16
CA LEU A 119 16.19 -5.03 10.52
C LEU A 119 16.98 -5.83 11.54
N ALA A 120 17.20 -7.13 11.29
CA ALA A 120 18.00 -7.99 12.15
C ALA A 120 19.45 -7.48 12.29
N THR A 121 20.06 -7.00 11.20
CA THR A 121 21.40 -6.42 11.22
C THR A 121 21.47 -5.14 12.06
N PHE A 122 20.48 -4.25 11.91
CA PHE A 122 20.39 -3.02 12.72
C PHE A 122 20.19 -3.32 14.21
N VAL A 123 19.34 -4.30 14.54
CA VAL A 123 19.09 -4.72 15.93
C VAL A 123 20.34 -5.35 16.55
N ALA A 124 21.06 -6.18 15.80
CA ALA A 124 22.31 -6.81 16.26
C ALA A 124 23.41 -5.79 16.62
N ASP A 125 23.46 -4.64 15.94
CA ASP A 125 24.38 -3.53 16.23
C ASP A 125 23.66 -2.27 16.73
N TRP A 126 22.52 -2.41 17.44
CA TRP A 126 21.64 -1.30 17.79
C TRP A 126 22.34 -0.15 18.52
N ARG A 127 23.20 -0.48 19.50
CA ARG A 127 23.94 0.50 20.30
C ARG A 127 24.85 1.42 19.46
N ASN A 128 25.26 0.98 18.28
CA ASN A 128 26.08 1.77 17.37
C ASN A 128 25.28 2.31 16.17
N SER A 129 24.28 1.57 15.70
CA SER A 129 23.48 1.87 14.51
C SER A 129 22.30 2.80 14.77
N ASN A 130 21.85 2.96 16.02
CA ASN A 130 20.79 3.90 16.41
C ASN A 130 21.28 5.37 16.41
N ARG A 131 21.87 5.80 15.29
CA ARG A 131 22.33 7.18 15.09
C ARG A 131 21.72 7.72 13.81
N TYR A 132 21.16 8.91 13.90
CA TYR A 132 20.79 9.69 12.74
C TYR A 132 22.05 10.09 11.95
N PRO A 133 22.01 10.05 10.61
CA PRO A 133 20.85 9.80 9.75
C PRO A 133 20.56 8.32 9.44
N ALA A 134 21.48 7.39 9.73
CA ALA A 134 21.39 5.99 9.30
C ALA A 134 20.16 5.23 9.85
N VAL A 135 19.71 5.56 11.06
CA VAL A 135 18.51 4.95 11.66
C VAL A 135 17.21 5.23 10.86
N ILE A 136 17.18 6.26 10.01
CA ILE A 136 16.04 6.50 9.11
C ILE A 136 15.83 5.29 8.17
N LEU A 137 16.93 4.70 7.68
CA LEU A 137 16.85 3.53 6.81
C LEU A 137 16.32 2.30 7.55
N PHE A 138 16.56 2.18 8.86
CA PHE A 138 15.91 1.14 9.67
C PHE A 138 14.39 1.29 9.65
N TYR A 139 13.86 2.49 9.88
CA TYR A 139 12.41 2.72 9.87
C TYR A 139 11.80 2.57 8.48
N ILE A 140 12.49 2.98 7.41
CA ILE A 140 12.06 2.72 6.04
C ILE A 140 11.93 1.22 5.80
N ASN A 141 12.96 0.43 6.11
CA ASN A 141 12.92 -1.02 5.98
C ASN A 141 11.82 -1.65 6.85
N ALA A 142 11.53 -1.10 8.04
CA ALA A 142 10.44 -1.56 8.89
C ALA A 142 9.07 -1.36 8.22
N CYS A 143 8.85 -0.21 7.59
CA CYS A 143 7.62 0.06 6.82
C CYS A 143 7.48 -0.93 5.67
N PHE A 144 8.53 -1.14 4.86
CA PHE A 144 8.47 -2.09 3.75
C PHE A 144 8.31 -3.55 4.21
N PHE A 145 8.91 -3.94 5.34
CA PHE A 145 8.73 -5.26 5.93
C PHE A 145 7.27 -5.49 6.34
N VAL A 146 6.68 -4.57 7.10
CA VAL A 146 5.28 -4.67 7.56
C VAL A 146 4.30 -4.61 6.38
N GLY A 147 4.51 -3.70 5.42
CA GLY A 147 3.68 -3.61 4.22
C GLY A 147 3.72 -4.90 3.39
N SER A 148 4.90 -5.50 3.23
CA SER A 148 5.06 -6.75 2.48
C SER A 148 4.37 -7.95 3.17
N ILE A 149 4.28 -7.96 4.51
CA ILE A 149 3.48 -8.95 5.24
C ILE A 149 2.00 -8.83 4.85
N GLY A 150 1.47 -7.61 4.75
CA GLY A 150 0.11 -7.37 4.28
C GLY A 150 -0.13 -7.93 2.87
N TRP A 151 0.83 -7.74 1.95
CA TRP A 151 0.75 -8.31 0.61
C TRP A 151 0.84 -9.83 0.57
N LEU A 152 1.58 -10.46 1.50
CA LEU A 152 1.67 -11.92 1.57
C LEU A 152 0.51 -12.60 2.31
N ALA A 153 -0.28 -11.85 3.09
CA ALA A 153 -1.36 -12.42 3.89
C ALA A 153 -2.37 -13.22 3.07
N GLN A 154 -2.60 -12.81 1.81
CA GLN A 154 -3.52 -13.49 0.88
C GLN A 154 -3.12 -14.93 0.52
N PHE A 155 -1.87 -15.34 0.75
CA PHE A 155 -1.38 -16.68 0.38
C PHE A 155 -1.55 -17.73 1.49
N MET A 156 -2.11 -17.34 2.63
CA MET A 156 -2.57 -18.31 3.62
C MET A 156 -3.82 -19.03 3.10
N ASP A 157 -4.01 -20.29 3.50
CA ASP A 157 -5.13 -21.12 3.03
C ASP A 157 -6.48 -20.42 3.28
N GLY A 158 -7.24 -20.14 2.21
CA GLY A 158 -8.54 -19.46 2.25
C GLY A 158 -8.51 -17.96 2.57
N ALA A 159 -7.34 -17.38 2.87
CA ALA A 159 -7.27 -16.00 3.34
C ALA A 159 -7.61 -14.97 2.26
N ARG A 160 -7.27 -15.22 0.99
CA ARG A 160 -7.62 -14.29 -0.10
C ARG A 160 -9.13 -14.06 -0.16
N ASP A 161 -9.92 -15.13 -0.18
CA ASP A 161 -11.37 -15.04 -0.27
C ASP A 161 -11.95 -14.35 0.97
N GLU A 162 -11.40 -14.64 2.16
CA GLU A 162 -11.78 -13.94 3.39
C GLU A 162 -11.41 -12.44 3.36
N ILE A 163 -10.36 -12.04 2.65
CA ILE A 163 -9.92 -10.64 2.55
C ILE A 163 -10.75 -9.88 1.53
N VAL A 164 -10.96 -10.42 0.32
CA VAL A 164 -11.53 -9.68 -0.81
C VAL A 164 -13.01 -9.95 -1.07
N CYS A 165 -13.54 -11.09 -0.61
CA CYS A 165 -14.93 -11.49 -0.85
C CYS A 165 -15.79 -11.26 0.39
N ARG A 166 -17.07 -10.95 0.16
CA ARG A 166 -18.13 -11.06 1.18
C ARG A 166 -18.60 -12.50 1.30
N ALA A 167 -19.34 -12.78 2.38
CA ALA A 167 -19.92 -14.10 2.61
C ALA A 167 -20.95 -14.53 1.53
N ASP A 168 -21.55 -13.56 0.84
CA ASP A 168 -22.51 -13.78 -0.25
C ASP A 168 -21.84 -14.02 -1.63
N GLY A 169 -20.50 -14.06 -1.69
CA GLY A 169 -19.74 -14.26 -2.93
C GLY A 169 -19.55 -13.00 -3.77
N THR A 170 -19.99 -11.83 -3.29
CA THR A 170 -19.74 -10.54 -3.95
C THR A 170 -18.39 -9.94 -3.55
N MET A 171 -17.87 -9.02 -4.38
CA MET A 171 -16.66 -8.27 -4.03
C MET A 171 -16.91 -7.28 -2.88
N ARG A 172 -15.91 -7.03 -2.02
CA ARG A 172 -16.02 -6.05 -0.94
C ARG A 172 -15.91 -4.63 -1.46
N LEU A 173 -16.96 -3.83 -1.26
CA LEU A 173 -17.01 -2.42 -1.61
C LEU A 173 -17.43 -1.60 -0.40
N GLY A 174 -16.73 -0.48 -0.15
CA GLY A 174 -17.11 0.48 0.89
C GLY A 174 -16.94 -0.01 2.34
N GLU A 175 -15.83 -0.66 2.65
CA GLU A 175 -15.46 -1.08 4.00
C GLU A 175 -14.96 0.10 4.87
N PRO A 176 -15.17 0.09 6.20
CA PRO A 176 -15.75 -0.97 7.02
C PRO A 176 -17.29 -1.08 6.96
N THR A 177 -17.80 -2.32 6.94
CA THR A 177 -19.24 -2.62 7.08
C THR A 177 -19.57 -3.43 8.35
N SER A 178 -20.77 -3.23 8.91
CA SER A 178 -21.13 -3.67 10.28
C SER A 178 -21.28 -5.18 10.49
N ASN A 179 -21.38 -5.97 9.41
CA ASN A 179 -21.71 -7.40 9.45
C ASN A 179 -20.69 -8.30 8.73
N GLU A 180 -19.55 -7.75 8.32
CA GLU A 180 -18.49 -8.47 7.61
C GLU A 180 -17.21 -8.55 8.49
N PRO A 181 -16.36 -9.57 8.32
CA PRO A 181 -15.15 -9.69 9.11
C PRO A 181 -14.15 -8.58 8.77
N LEU A 182 -13.38 -8.16 9.78
CA LEU A 182 -12.41 -7.07 9.67
C LEU A 182 -11.15 -7.41 8.86
N SER A 183 -11.05 -8.62 8.29
CA SER A 183 -9.91 -9.11 7.49
C SER A 183 -9.46 -8.08 6.44
N CYS A 184 -10.39 -7.60 5.62
CA CYS A 184 -10.16 -6.57 4.61
C CYS A 184 -9.56 -5.28 5.21
N VAL A 185 -10.17 -4.76 6.28
CA VAL A 185 -9.74 -3.52 6.93
C VAL A 185 -8.37 -3.66 7.58
N ILE A 186 -8.08 -4.81 8.20
CA ILE A 186 -6.78 -5.10 8.81
C ILE A 186 -5.68 -5.08 7.74
N ILE A 187 -5.88 -5.76 6.61
CA ILE A 187 -4.91 -5.77 5.51
C ILE A 187 -4.75 -4.38 4.91
N PHE A 188 -5.84 -3.65 4.71
CA PHE A 188 -5.80 -2.26 4.27
C PHE A 188 -4.93 -1.39 5.20
N VAL A 189 -5.15 -1.45 6.52
CA VAL A 189 -4.37 -0.67 7.49
C VAL A 189 -2.90 -1.04 7.41
N ILE A 190 -2.56 -2.33 7.37
CA ILE A 190 -1.17 -2.80 7.29
C ILE A 190 -0.47 -2.27 6.03
N VAL A 191 -1.10 -2.40 4.86
CA VAL A 191 -0.50 -2.00 3.58
C VAL A 191 -0.45 -0.47 3.45
N TYR A 192 -1.57 0.22 3.63
CA TYR A 192 -1.67 1.66 3.41
C TYR A 192 -0.86 2.47 4.44
N TYR A 193 -0.94 2.13 5.73
CA TYR A 193 -0.18 2.85 6.76
C TYR A 193 1.33 2.71 6.53
N SER A 194 1.77 1.50 6.17
CA SER A 194 3.17 1.21 5.88
C SER A 194 3.66 1.96 4.64
N LEU A 195 2.85 2.00 3.57
CA LEU A 195 3.15 2.77 2.36
C LEU A 195 3.32 4.27 2.68
N MET A 196 2.33 4.87 3.36
CA MET A 196 2.35 6.29 3.70
C MET A 196 3.48 6.64 4.66
N SER A 197 3.75 5.80 5.65
CA SER A 197 4.89 5.98 6.56
C SER A 197 6.22 5.90 5.80
N GLY A 198 6.35 4.94 4.89
CA GLY A 198 7.56 4.75 4.09
C GLY A 198 7.91 5.96 3.21
N VAL A 199 6.91 6.52 2.51
CA VAL A 199 7.13 7.71 1.66
C VAL A 199 7.43 8.96 2.48
N ILE A 200 6.85 9.13 3.68
CA ILE A 200 7.19 10.26 4.56
C ILE A 200 8.60 10.09 5.16
N TRP A 201 8.99 8.86 5.54
CA TRP A 201 10.36 8.58 5.96
C TRP A 201 11.38 8.84 4.84
N PHE A 202 11.01 8.64 3.57
CA PHE A 202 11.82 9.06 2.43
C PHE A 202 12.04 10.59 2.41
N VAL A 203 11.04 11.41 2.72
CA VAL A 203 11.24 12.87 2.88
C VAL A 203 12.18 13.17 4.04
N MET A 204 12.07 12.46 5.16
CA MET A 204 13.01 12.61 6.27
C MET A 204 14.44 12.24 5.88
N LEU A 205 14.62 11.21 5.04
CA LEU A 205 15.90 10.79 4.49
C LEU A 205 16.53 11.89 3.62
N THR A 206 15.78 12.45 2.68
CA THR A 206 16.26 13.52 1.79
C THR A 206 16.57 14.80 2.56
N TYR A 207 15.75 15.16 3.54
CA TYR A 207 16.02 16.28 4.45
C TYR A 207 17.29 16.06 5.28
N ALA A 208 17.44 14.87 5.89
CA ALA A 208 18.62 14.52 6.67
C ALA A 208 19.89 14.53 5.83
N TRP A 209 19.81 14.06 4.58
CA TRP A 209 20.90 14.09 3.63
C TRP A 209 21.34 15.53 3.29
N HIS A 210 20.40 16.38 2.89
CA HIS A 210 20.65 17.79 2.58
C HIS A 210 21.26 18.55 3.77
N THR A 211 20.67 18.41 4.96
CA THR A 211 21.15 19.11 6.15
C THR A 211 22.51 18.60 6.62
N SER A 212 22.81 17.32 6.41
CA SER A 212 24.14 16.78 6.69
C SER A 212 25.22 17.45 5.84
N PHE A 213 24.95 17.78 4.57
CA PHE A 213 25.92 18.52 3.74
C PHE A 213 26.21 19.92 4.25
N LYS A 214 25.18 20.64 4.72
CA LYS A 214 25.38 21.97 5.30
C LYS A 214 26.23 21.95 6.56
N ALA A 215 26.24 20.84 7.29
CA ALA A 215 27.00 20.69 8.52
C ALA A 215 28.45 20.22 8.29
N LEU A 216 28.81 19.80 7.07
CA LEU A 216 30.18 19.41 6.75
C LEU A 216 31.16 20.56 7.04
N GLY A 217 32.26 20.24 7.73
CA GLY A 217 33.27 21.22 8.13
C GLY A 217 32.92 22.03 9.38
N THR A 218 31.74 21.82 9.98
CA THR A 218 31.32 22.48 11.22
C THR A 218 31.17 21.46 12.37
N THR A 219 31.18 21.93 13.62
CA THR A 219 30.83 21.11 14.80
C THR A 219 29.32 20.99 15.01
N TYR A 220 28.52 21.67 14.19
CA TYR A 220 27.07 21.71 14.29
C TYR A 220 26.47 20.35 13.91
N GLN A 221 25.58 19.82 14.77
CA GLN A 221 24.84 18.59 14.50
C GLN A 221 23.38 18.94 14.14
N PRO A 222 23.03 18.98 12.84
CA PRO A 222 21.77 19.56 12.37
C PRO A 222 20.52 18.79 12.78
N LEU A 223 20.69 17.52 13.16
CA LEU A 223 19.62 16.57 13.52
C LEU A 223 19.49 16.36 15.04
N LEU A 224 20.42 16.92 15.84
CA LEU A 224 20.37 16.77 17.29
C LEU A 224 19.11 17.44 17.86
N GLY A 225 18.38 16.75 18.73
CA GLY A 225 17.14 17.24 19.32
C GLY A 225 15.91 17.24 18.40
N LYS A 226 16.04 16.85 17.12
CA LYS A 226 14.91 16.81 16.16
C LYS A 226 14.28 15.43 15.99
N THR A 227 14.84 14.40 16.62
CA THR A 227 14.38 13.00 16.52
C THR A 227 12.89 12.85 16.83
N SER A 228 12.40 13.47 17.90
CA SER A 228 10.99 13.36 18.28
C SER A 228 10.05 13.94 17.21
N TYR A 229 10.44 15.01 16.53
CA TYR A 229 9.65 15.59 15.44
C TYR A 229 9.59 14.69 14.22
N PHE A 230 10.68 13.99 13.89
CA PHE A 230 10.69 13.06 12.76
C PHE A 230 9.66 11.96 13.00
N HIS A 231 9.72 11.31 14.16
CA HIS A 231 8.76 10.28 14.55
C HIS A 231 7.32 10.79 14.63
N LEU A 232 7.11 11.96 15.23
CA LEU A 232 5.77 12.54 15.35
C LEU A 232 5.14 12.71 13.96
N ILE A 233 5.87 13.29 13.00
CA ILE A 233 5.36 13.52 11.65
C ILE A 233 5.15 12.21 10.90
N THR A 234 6.15 11.32 10.91
CA THR A 234 6.14 10.09 10.10
C THR A 234 5.07 9.09 10.53
N TRP A 235 4.65 9.12 11.81
CA TRP A 235 3.66 8.18 12.33
C TRP A 235 2.26 8.79 12.44
N SER A 236 2.16 10.10 12.72
CA SER A 236 0.86 10.75 12.91
C SER A 236 0.16 11.05 11.58
N ILE A 237 0.90 11.46 10.53
CA ILE A 237 0.26 11.76 9.24
C ILE A 237 -0.38 10.50 8.63
N PRO A 238 0.32 9.35 8.52
CA PRO A 238 -0.30 8.12 8.05
C PRO A 238 -1.49 7.70 8.91
N PHE A 239 -1.40 7.86 10.24
CA PHE A 239 -2.50 7.55 11.15
C PHE A 239 -3.75 8.38 10.83
N VAL A 240 -3.61 9.69 10.70
CA VAL A 240 -4.72 10.60 10.37
C VAL A 240 -5.32 10.25 9.01
N LEU A 241 -4.48 9.98 8.00
CA LEU A 241 -4.95 9.58 6.68
C LEU A 241 -5.72 8.25 6.72
N THR A 242 -5.20 7.24 7.42
CA THR A 242 -5.88 5.94 7.58
C THR A 242 -7.23 6.10 8.27
N VAL A 243 -7.29 6.84 9.38
CA VAL A 243 -8.55 7.10 10.10
C VAL A 243 -9.56 7.85 9.22
N ALA A 244 -9.10 8.84 8.45
CA ALA A 244 -9.97 9.57 7.53
C ALA A 244 -10.57 8.66 6.46
N ILE A 245 -9.79 7.73 5.90
CA ILE A 245 -10.28 6.76 4.91
C ILE A 245 -11.34 5.83 5.52
N LEU A 246 -11.09 5.33 6.73
CA LEU A 246 -12.06 4.48 7.45
C LEU A 246 -13.34 5.26 7.79
N ALA A 247 -13.23 6.55 8.08
CA ALA A 247 -14.39 7.40 8.36
C ALA A 247 -15.27 7.64 7.13
N VAL A 248 -14.68 7.69 5.92
CA VAL A 248 -15.46 7.80 4.67
C VAL A 248 -15.90 6.46 4.09
N ALA A 249 -15.46 5.35 4.68
CA ALA A 249 -15.75 3.97 4.26
C ALA A 249 -15.53 3.75 2.75
N GLN A 250 -14.32 4.06 2.27
CA GLN A 250 -13.92 3.92 0.85
C GLN A 250 -12.79 2.91 0.66
N VAL A 251 -12.79 1.86 1.48
CA VAL A 251 -11.88 0.72 1.33
C VAL A 251 -12.58 -0.36 0.53
N ASP A 252 -11.94 -0.84 -0.52
CA ASP A 252 -12.49 -1.80 -1.46
C ASP A 252 -11.53 -2.99 -1.59
N GLY A 253 -12.06 -4.19 -1.82
CA GLY A 253 -11.30 -5.40 -2.12
C GLY A 253 -11.13 -5.59 -3.62
N ASP A 254 -9.97 -6.11 -4.04
CA ASP A 254 -9.71 -6.46 -5.43
C ASP A 254 -9.04 -7.85 -5.51
N SER A 255 -9.63 -8.76 -6.29
CA SER A 255 -9.16 -10.15 -6.40
C SER A 255 -7.83 -10.29 -7.17
N VAL A 256 -7.51 -9.35 -8.06
CA VAL A 256 -6.29 -9.37 -8.88
C VAL A 256 -5.07 -9.05 -8.03
N SER A 257 -5.13 -7.96 -7.25
CA SER A 257 -4.11 -7.59 -6.28
C SER A 257 -4.16 -8.47 -5.02
N GLY A 258 -5.34 -9.01 -4.67
CA GLY A 258 -5.56 -9.89 -3.53
C GLY A 258 -5.49 -9.18 -2.18
N ILE A 259 -5.69 -7.86 -2.17
CA ILE A 259 -5.71 -7.04 -0.95
C ILE A 259 -6.89 -6.07 -0.97
N CYS A 260 -7.14 -5.45 0.18
CA CYS A 260 -8.02 -4.30 0.26
C CYS A 260 -7.25 -2.99 0.22
N PHE A 261 -7.74 -2.03 -0.56
CA PHE A 261 -7.11 -0.74 -0.74
C PHE A 261 -8.15 0.39 -0.92
N VAL A 262 -7.71 1.64 -0.78
CA VAL A 262 -8.62 2.79 -0.87
C VAL A 262 -8.98 3.10 -2.32
N GLY A 263 -10.28 3.22 -2.60
CA GLY A 263 -10.82 3.78 -3.83
C GLY A 263 -10.56 2.94 -5.08
N TYR A 264 -10.76 1.61 -5.02
CA TYR A 264 -10.85 0.81 -6.25
C TYR A 264 -12.15 1.09 -7.00
N LYS A 265 -13.27 1.30 -6.28
CA LYS A 265 -14.55 1.67 -6.90
C LYS A 265 -14.67 3.16 -7.15
N ASN A 266 -14.14 3.99 -6.26
CA ASN A 266 -14.21 5.45 -6.39
C ASN A 266 -12.80 6.06 -6.54
N TYR A 267 -12.38 6.26 -7.80
CA TYR A 267 -11.05 6.75 -8.16
C TYR A 267 -10.67 8.10 -7.52
N ARG A 268 -11.65 8.95 -7.19
CA ARG A 268 -11.44 10.25 -6.52
C ARG A 268 -10.79 10.10 -5.14
N TYR A 269 -11.16 9.07 -4.39
CA TYR A 269 -10.58 8.82 -3.06
C TYR A 269 -9.15 8.29 -3.18
N ARG A 270 -8.86 7.41 -4.15
CA ARG A 270 -7.49 6.99 -4.46
C ARG A 270 -6.62 8.19 -4.87
N ALA A 271 -7.16 9.12 -5.66
CA ALA A 271 -6.45 10.35 -6.00
C ALA A 271 -6.16 11.24 -4.79
N GLY A 272 -7.16 11.47 -3.93
CA GLY A 272 -7.02 12.32 -2.75
C GLY A 272 -6.10 11.74 -1.68
N PHE A 273 -6.18 10.42 -1.44
CA PHE A 273 -5.47 9.77 -0.34
C PHE A 273 -4.16 9.09 -0.75
N VAL A 274 -3.92 8.82 -2.03
CA VAL A 274 -2.67 8.18 -2.49
C VAL A 274 -1.90 9.10 -3.41
N LEU A 275 -2.52 9.54 -4.51
CA LEU A 275 -1.83 10.33 -5.53
C LEU A 275 -1.37 11.70 -5.00
N ALA A 276 -2.24 12.43 -4.29
CA ALA A 276 -1.91 13.74 -3.75
C ALA A 276 -0.80 13.70 -2.67
N PRO A 277 -0.83 12.79 -1.66
CA PRO A 277 0.28 12.64 -0.73
C PRO A 277 1.59 12.25 -1.42
N ILE A 278 1.58 11.28 -2.34
CA ILE A 278 2.80 10.88 -3.07
C ILE A 278 3.35 12.05 -3.90
N GLY A 279 2.47 12.82 -4.57
CA GLY A 279 2.86 14.02 -5.30
C GLY A 279 3.51 15.08 -4.41
N LEU A 280 2.95 15.34 -3.22
CA LEU A 280 3.52 16.26 -2.25
C LEU A 280 4.91 15.78 -1.76
N VAL A 281 5.03 14.48 -1.46
CA VAL A 281 6.29 13.86 -1.03
C VAL A 281 7.36 14.01 -2.12
N LEU A 282 7.00 13.82 -3.40
CA LEU A 282 7.92 14.04 -4.53
C LEU A 282 8.36 15.49 -4.65
N ILE A 283 7.46 16.46 -4.51
CA ILE A 283 7.80 17.89 -4.56
C ILE A 283 8.78 18.24 -3.42
N VAL A 284 8.44 17.85 -2.18
CA VAL A 284 9.26 18.18 -1.01
C VAL A 284 10.59 17.43 -1.01
N GLY A 285 10.58 16.13 -1.31
CA GLY A 285 11.78 15.29 -1.39
C GLY A 285 12.70 15.73 -2.54
N GLY A 286 12.12 16.02 -3.71
CA GLY A 286 12.83 16.56 -4.87
C GLY A 286 13.50 17.91 -4.56
N TYR A 287 12.80 18.82 -3.86
CA TYR A 287 13.37 20.07 -3.38
C TYR A 287 14.62 19.83 -2.51
N PHE A 288 14.56 18.93 -1.52
CA PHE A 288 15.73 18.64 -0.67
C PHE A 288 16.86 17.97 -1.45
N LEU A 289 16.55 17.07 -2.39
CA LEU A 289 17.56 16.44 -3.24
C LEU A 289 18.30 17.47 -4.11
N ILE A 290 17.57 18.36 -4.78
CA ILE A 290 18.16 19.43 -5.61
C ILE A 290 19.04 20.35 -4.73
N ARG A 291 18.53 20.78 -3.58
CA ARG A 291 19.28 21.64 -2.64
C ARG A 291 20.53 20.93 -2.08
N GLY A 292 20.45 19.63 -1.81
CA GLY A 292 21.57 18.81 -1.37
C GLY A 292 22.67 18.75 -2.42
N VAL A 293 22.31 18.52 -3.69
CA VAL A 293 23.24 18.52 -4.82
C VAL A 293 23.87 19.90 -5.04
N MET A 294 23.09 20.98 -5.02
CA MET A 294 23.63 22.34 -5.14
C MET A 294 24.63 22.67 -4.03
N THR A 295 24.33 22.23 -2.79
CA THR A 295 25.22 22.43 -1.64
C THR A 295 26.52 21.64 -1.82
N LEU A 296 26.43 20.39 -2.29
CA LEU A 296 27.60 19.56 -2.59
C LEU A 296 28.51 20.20 -3.66
N PHE A 297 27.94 20.70 -4.76
CA PHE A 297 28.71 21.38 -5.80
C PHE A 297 29.35 22.67 -5.29
N SER A 298 28.64 23.46 -4.49
CA SER A 298 29.17 24.68 -3.87
C SER A 298 30.37 24.41 -2.95
N ILE A 299 30.27 23.39 -2.09
CA ILE A 299 31.38 22.98 -1.20
C ILE A 299 32.59 22.53 -2.03
N LYS A 300 32.36 21.72 -3.07
CA LYS A 300 33.44 21.26 -3.96
C LYS A 300 34.14 22.41 -4.68
N SER A 301 33.41 23.42 -5.12
CA SER A 301 33.96 24.58 -5.84
C SER A 301 34.68 25.57 -4.91
N ASN A 302 34.09 25.88 -3.74
CA ASN A 302 34.57 26.96 -2.87
C ASN A 302 35.60 26.50 -1.84
N HIS A 303 35.63 25.20 -1.51
CA HIS A 303 36.55 24.64 -0.52
C HIS A 303 37.23 23.35 -1.00
N PRO A 304 38.08 23.43 -2.05
CA PRO A 304 38.75 22.25 -2.61
C PRO A 304 39.65 21.54 -1.58
N GLY A 305 40.16 22.25 -0.57
CA GLY A 305 41.03 21.70 0.49
C GLY A 305 40.33 20.95 1.63
N LEU A 306 39.00 21.05 1.77
CA LEU A 306 38.24 20.32 2.81
C LEU A 306 38.00 18.83 2.46
N LEU A 307 38.31 18.42 1.23
CA LEU A 307 37.90 17.14 0.64
C LEU A 307 39.03 16.12 0.39
N SER A 308 40.29 16.38 0.78
CA SER A 308 41.45 15.47 0.59
C SER A 308 42.07 15.03 1.94
N GLU A 309 42.58 13.82 2.21
CA GLU A 309 42.79 12.61 1.39
C GLU A 309 42.47 11.29 2.16
N LYS A 310 42.23 11.31 3.48
CA LYS A 310 42.09 10.05 4.27
C LYS A 310 41.06 10.05 5.41
N ALA A 311 40.65 11.22 5.90
CA ALA A 311 39.57 11.35 6.90
C ALA A 311 38.26 11.87 6.27
N ALA A 312 38.36 12.69 5.21
CA ALA A 312 37.22 13.15 4.41
C ALA A 312 36.60 12.02 3.56
N SER A 313 37.39 11.02 3.12
CA SER A 313 36.92 9.93 2.26
C SER A 313 35.79 9.12 2.87
N LYS A 314 35.84 8.83 4.18
CA LYS A 314 34.85 7.97 4.85
C LYS A 314 33.54 8.67 5.21
N ILE A 315 33.60 9.97 5.56
CA ILE A 315 32.40 10.80 5.80
C ILE A 315 31.71 11.09 4.45
N ASN A 316 32.49 11.40 3.40
CA ASN A 316 31.97 11.54 2.05
C ASN A 316 31.34 10.26 1.51
N GLU A 317 31.94 9.09 1.74
CA GLU A 317 31.41 7.81 1.26
C GLU A 317 30.02 7.51 1.84
N THR A 318 29.84 7.69 3.16
CA THR A 318 28.53 7.46 3.80
C THR A 318 27.46 8.46 3.35
N MET A 319 27.83 9.73 3.18
CA MET A 319 26.92 10.78 2.72
C MET A 319 26.58 10.67 1.24
N LEU A 320 27.55 10.32 0.39
CA LEU A 320 27.33 10.04 -1.03
C LEU A 320 26.40 8.83 -1.19
N ARG A 321 26.64 7.76 -0.42
CA ARG A 321 25.80 6.58 -0.42
C ARG A 321 24.36 6.88 0.00
N LEU A 322 24.17 7.70 1.04
CA LEU A 322 22.84 8.16 1.46
C LEU A 322 22.13 8.94 0.34
N GLY A 323 22.89 9.72 -0.44
CA GLY A 323 22.37 10.44 -1.61
C GLY A 323 21.95 9.53 -2.74
N ILE A 324 22.76 8.53 -3.08
CA ILE A 324 22.41 7.51 -4.08
C ILE A 324 21.11 6.82 -3.68
N PHE A 325 20.95 6.43 -2.42
CA PHE A 325 19.69 5.88 -1.93
C PHE A 325 18.52 6.87 -1.99
N GLY A 326 18.75 8.15 -1.67
CA GLY A 326 17.76 9.21 -1.85
C GLY A 326 17.28 9.34 -3.30
N PHE A 327 18.20 9.38 -4.27
CA PHE A 327 17.83 9.47 -5.69
C PHE A 327 17.17 8.20 -6.21
N LEU A 328 17.65 7.03 -5.79
CA LEU A 328 17.07 5.75 -6.17
C LEU A 328 15.63 5.62 -5.64
N ALA A 329 15.41 5.96 -4.37
CA ALA A 329 14.07 6.00 -3.77
C ALA A 329 13.16 7.01 -4.49
N PHE A 330 13.67 8.20 -4.80
CA PHE A 330 12.91 9.21 -5.57
C PHE A 330 12.46 8.66 -6.93
N GLY A 331 13.34 7.96 -7.66
CA GLY A 331 13.02 7.35 -8.94
C GLY A 331 11.89 6.33 -8.84
N PHE A 332 11.92 5.45 -7.84
CA PHE A 332 10.83 4.49 -7.63
C PHE A 332 9.52 5.15 -7.21
N VAL A 333 9.56 6.11 -6.27
CA VAL A 333 8.35 6.85 -5.86
C VAL A 333 7.75 7.63 -7.04
N PHE A 334 8.58 8.13 -7.95
CA PHE A 334 8.14 8.79 -9.18
C PHE A 334 7.44 7.83 -10.14
N ILE A 335 7.97 6.61 -10.30
CA ILE A 335 7.32 5.56 -11.10
C ILE A 335 5.95 5.21 -10.50
N THR A 336 5.87 4.98 -9.18
CA THR A 336 4.60 4.74 -8.47
C THR A 336 3.60 5.87 -8.66
N PHE A 337 4.04 7.13 -8.60
CA PHE A 337 3.19 8.29 -8.90
C PHE A 337 2.66 8.25 -10.34
N GLY A 338 3.54 7.94 -11.31
CA GLY A 338 3.16 7.80 -12.72
C GLY A 338 2.09 6.72 -12.95
N CYS A 339 2.23 5.56 -12.31
CA CYS A 339 1.24 4.49 -12.36
C CYS A 339 -0.11 4.93 -11.78
N HIS A 340 -0.12 5.52 -10.58
CA HIS A 340 -1.37 6.01 -9.98
C HIS A 340 -2.01 7.16 -10.77
N PHE A 341 -1.19 8.00 -11.42
CA PHE A 341 -1.69 9.05 -12.31
C PHE A 341 -2.33 8.47 -13.57
N TYR A 342 -1.72 7.42 -14.15
CA TYR A 342 -2.30 6.68 -15.27
C TYR A 342 -3.66 6.08 -14.90
N ASP A 343 -3.77 5.41 -13.76
CA ASP A 343 -5.03 4.85 -13.28
C ASP A 343 -6.09 5.96 -13.13
N PHE A 344 -5.74 7.06 -12.45
CA PHE A 344 -6.64 8.18 -12.23
C PHE A 344 -7.22 8.76 -13.53
N PHE A 345 -6.40 8.88 -14.57
CA PHE A 345 -6.83 9.49 -15.83
C PHE A 345 -7.73 8.58 -16.66
N ASN A 346 -7.54 7.26 -16.59
CA ASN A 346 -8.24 6.30 -17.45
C ASN A 346 -9.43 5.60 -16.77
N GLN A 347 -9.55 5.69 -15.43
CA GLN A 347 -10.55 4.92 -14.70
C GLN A 347 -12.01 5.21 -15.11
N ALA A 348 -12.35 6.47 -15.38
CA ALA A 348 -13.70 6.81 -15.84
C ALA A 348 -14.08 6.12 -17.16
N GLU A 349 -13.10 5.86 -18.03
CA GLU A 349 -13.31 5.14 -19.30
C GLU A 349 -13.49 3.64 -19.07
N TRP A 350 -12.74 3.05 -18.14
CA TRP A 350 -12.85 1.65 -17.76
C TRP A 350 -14.19 1.35 -17.07
N GLU A 351 -14.64 2.22 -16.17
CA GLU A 351 -15.96 2.09 -15.53
C GLU A 351 -17.10 2.14 -16.56
N ARG A 352 -17.00 3.04 -17.55
CA ARG A 352 -17.97 3.09 -18.66
C ARG A 352 -17.94 1.83 -19.51
N SER A 353 -16.75 1.38 -19.89
CA SER A 353 -16.57 0.16 -20.70
C SER A 353 -17.11 -1.08 -19.98
N PHE A 354 -16.91 -1.18 -18.66
CA PHE A 354 -17.47 -2.26 -17.86
C PHE A 354 -19.00 -2.21 -17.78
N ARG A 355 -19.59 -1.03 -17.59
CA ARG A 355 -21.05 -0.86 -17.59
C ARG A 355 -21.67 -1.28 -18.93
N GLU A 356 -21.06 -0.87 -20.04
CA GLU A 356 -21.50 -1.26 -21.40
C GLU A 356 -21.44 -2.77 -21.60
N TYR A 357 -20.38 -3.43 -21.11
CA TYR A 357 -20.24 -4.89 -21.16
C TYR A 357 -21.36 -5.60 -20.40
N VAL A 358 -21.65 -5.20 -19.15
CA VAL A 358 -22.73 -5.81 -18.35
C VAL A 358 -24.10 -5.64 -19.02
N LEU A 359 -24.38 -4.48 -19.61
CA LEU A 359 -25.62 -4.24 -20.36
C LEU A 359 -25.70 -5.07 -21.66
N CYS A 360 -24.57 -5.33 -22.30
CA CYS A 360 -24.49 -6.16 -23.49
C CYS A 360 -24.81 -7.63 -23.16
N GLU A 361 -24.18 -8.18 -22.12
CA GLU A 361 -24.42 -9.55 -21.65
C GLU A 361 -25.90 -9.77 -21.29
N ALA A 362 -26.54 -8.79 -20.62
CA ALA A 362 -27.98 -8.86 -20.34
C ALA A 362 -28.84 -8.91 -21.62
N ASN A 363 -28.41 -8.25 -22.70
CA ASN A 363 -29.11 -8.30 -23.99
C ASN A 363 -28.89 -9.62 -24.75
N VAL A 364 -27.77 -10.33 -24.52
CA VAL A 364 -27.52 -11.67 -25.09
C VAL A 364 -28.61 -12.65 -24.64
N THR A 365 -28.96 -12.64 -23.35
CA THR A 365 -30.03 -13.49 -22.81
C THR A 365 -31.37 -13.19 -23.49
N ILE A 366 -31.70 -11.91 -23.68
CA ILE A 366 -32.93 -11.49 -24.38
C ILE A 366 -32.89 -11.92 -25.85
N ALA A 367 -31.77 -11.75 -26.54
CA ALA A 367 -31.62 -12.13 -27.94
C ALA A 367 -31.80 -13.64 -28.14
N THR A 368 -31.20 -14.44 -27.24
CA THR A 368 -31.35 -15.90 -27.20
C THR A 368 -32.80 -16.31 -27.00
N GLN A 369 -33.52 -15.65 -26.09
CA GLN A 369 -34.94 -15.94 -25.83
C GLN A 369 -35.87 -15.47 -26.96
N THR A 370 -35.50 -14.43 -27.69
CA THR A 370 -36.33 -13.80 -28.73
C THR A 370 -35.93 -14.17 -30.17
N ASN A 371 -35.02 -15.14 -30.34
CA ASN A 371 -34.47 -15.56 -31.64
C ASN A 371 -33.92 -14.38 -32.47
N LYS A 372 -33.29 -13.41 -31.80
CA LYS A 372 -32.62 -12.27 -32.43
C LYS A 372 -31.11 -12.57 -32.60
N PRO A 373 -30.41 -11.86 -33.50
CA PRO A 373 -28.96 -11.99 -33.62
C PRO A 373 -28.29 -11.67 -32.28
N ILE A 374 -27.40 -12.56 -31.84
CA ILE A 374 -26.65 -12.44 -30.59
C ILE A 374 -25.64 -11.30 -30.76
N PRO A 375 -25.65 -10.28 -29.89
CA PRO A 375 -24.64 -9.23 -29.92
C PRO A 375 -23.29 -9.80 -29.46
N ASP A 376 -22.20 -9.36 -30.10
CA ASP A 376 -20.84 -9.70 -29.68
C ASP A 376 -20.42 -8.72 -28.57
N CYS A 377 -20.24 -9.23 -27.35
CA CYS A 377 -19.97 -8.42 -26.17
C CYS A 377 -18.47 -8.45 -25.83
N GLU A 378 -17.76 -7.36 -26.18
CA GLU A 378 -16.33 -7.23 -25.91
C GLU A 378 -16.04 -6.03 -24.98
N ILE A 379 -15.11 -6.23 -24.05
CA ILE A 379 -14.62 -5.15 -23.17
C ILE A 379 -13.67 -4.26 -23.97
N LYS A 380 -14.13 -3.07 -24.35
CA LYS A 380 -13.35 -2.11 -25.17
C LYS A 380 -12.06 -1.65 -24.51
N ASN A 381 -12.14 -1.20 -23.26
CA ASN A 381 -11.01 -0.70 -22.48
C ASN A 381 -11.06 -1.25 -21.06
N ARG A 382 -9.92 -1.74 -20.56
CA ARG A 382 -9.76 -2.27 -19.20
C ARG A 382 -8.43 -1.82 -18.59
N PRO A 383 -8.28 -1.87 -17.24
CA PRO A 383 -7.02 -1.52 -16.58
C PRO A 383 -5.86 -2.39 -17.08
N SER A 384 -4.68 -1.77 -17.22
CA SER A 384 -3.50 -2.48 -17.70
C SER A 384 -2.77 -3.18 -16.55
N LEU A 385 -2.78 -4.52 -16.55
CA LEU A 385 -2.01 -5.33 -15.59
C LEU A 385 -0.51 -5.06 -15.66
N LEU A 386 0.00 -4.62 -16.81
CA LEU A 386 1.40 -4.24 -16.94
C LEU A 386 1.72 -3.00 -16.10
N VAL A 387 0.84 -2.01 -16.07
CA VAL A 387 1.02 -0.79 -15.26
C VAL A 387 0.99 -1.14 -13.77
N GLU A 388 0.09 -2.04 -13.35
CA GLU A 388 0.05 -2.52 -11.97
C GLU A 388 1.33 -3.32 -11.61
N LYS A 389 1.82 -4.19 -12.50
CA LYS A 389 3.11 -4.88 -12.32
C LYS A 389 4.27 -3.89 -12.17
N ILE A 390 4.30 -2.81 -12.96
CA ILE A 390 5.30 -1.74 -12.85
C ILE A 390 5.17 -1.00 -11.51
N ASN A 391 3.95 -0.74 -11.06
CA ASN A 391 3.69 -0.10 -9.76
C ASN A 391 4.23 -0.96 -8.60
N LEU A 392 3.88 -2.25 -8.60
CA LEU A 392 4.35 -3.22 -7.62
C LEU A 392 5.87 -3.38 -7.67
N PHE A 393 6.46 -3.44 -8.86
CA PHE A 393 7.92 -3.45 -9.03
C PHE A 393 8.57 -2.23 -8.37
N ALA A 394 8.02 -1.03 -8.60
CA ALA A 394 8.58 0.18 -8.03
C ALA A 394 8.45 0.22 -6.49
N MET A 395 7.30 -0.19 -5.97
CA MET A 395 7.04 -0.27 -4.53
C MET A 395 7.96 -1.29 -3.85
N PHE A 396 7.96 -2.55 -4.27
CA PHE A 396 8.84 -3.60 -3.71
C PHE A 396 10.32 -3.32 -3.97
N GLY A 397 10.64 -2.84 -5.17
CA GLY A 397 11.98 -2.43 -5.58
C GLY A 397 12.56 -1.32 -4.71
N THR A 398 11.73 -0.41 -4.19
CA THR A 398 12.16 0.57 -3.18
C THR A 398 12.62 -0.13 -1.90
N GLY A 399 11.83 -1.06 -1.37
CA GLY A 399 12.17 -1.83 -0.17
C GLY A 399 13.47 -2.62 -0.32
N VAL A 400 13.61 -3.36 -1.42
CA VAL A 400 14.85 -4.10 -1.75
C VAL A 400 16.02 -3.13 -1.87
N SER A 401 15.86 -2.02 -2.58
CA SER A 401 16.93 -1.03 -2.76
C SER A 401 17.40 -0.46 -1.43
N MET A 402 16.47 -0.06 -0.55
CA MET A 402 16.82 0.51 0.76
C MET A 402 17.46 -0.52 1.70
N SER A 403 17.18 -1.81 1.52
CA SER A 403 17.81 -2.89 2.29
C SER A 403 19.31 -3.05 1.98
N THR A 404 19.73 -2.73 0.75
CA THR A 404 21.14 -2.85 0.35
C THR A 404 22.07 -1.92 1.13
N TRP A 405 21.54 -0.98 1.93
CA TRP A 405 22.32 -0.20 2.89
C TRP A 405 23.18 -1.07 3.81
N VAL A 406 22.67 -2.21 4.27
CA VAL A 406 23.47 -3.10 5.13
C VAL A 406 24.34 -4.07 4.35
N TRP A 407 24.41 -4.01 3.02
CA TRP A 407 25.24 -4.93 2.24
C TRP A 407 26.68 -4.41 2.16
N THR A 408 27.40 -4.55 3.27
CA THR A 408 28.78 -4.06 3.41
C THR A 408 29.66 -5.06 4.15
N LYS A 409 30.97 -4.92 4.02
CA LYS A 409 31.95 -5.70 4.81
C LYS A 409 31.74 -5.55 6.32
N ALA A 410 31.20 -4.41 6.78
CA ALA A 410 30.92 -4.19 8.19
C ALA A 410 29.83 -5.14 8.73
N THR A 411 28.88 -5.51 7.89
CA THR A 411 27.78 -6.42 8.24
C THR A 411 28.26 -7.83 8.48
N LEU A 412 29.20 -8.32 7.67
CA LEU A 412 29.86 -9.61 7.92
C LEU A 412 30.55 -9.64 9.30
N LEU A 413 31.18 -8.53 9.68
CA LEU A 413 31.81 -8.39 11.01
C LEU A 413 30.79 -8.27 12.14
N ILE A 414 29.61 -7.71 11.90
CA ILE A 414 28.52 -7.67 12.89
C ILE A 414 28.02 -9.10 13.11
N TRP A 415 27.67 -9.81 12.04
CA TRP A 415 27.17 -11.19 12.14
C TRP A 415 28.19 -12.17 12.68
N LYS A 416 29.49 -12.03 12.35
CA LYS A 416 30.56 -12.81 12.99
C LYS A 416 30.58 -12.60 14.50
N ARG A 417 30.51 -11.35 14.96
CA ARG A 417 30.49 -11.03 16.40
C ARG A 417 29.22 -11.54 17.09
N THR A 418 28.07 -11.41 16.44
CA THR A 418 26.80 -11.94 16.96
C THR A 418 26.85 -13.46 17.07
N TRP A 419 27.35 -14.14 16.04
CA TRP A 419 27.52 -15.59 16.03
C TRP A 419 28.46 -16.06 17.15
N CYS A 420 29.66 -15.48 17.29
CA CYS A 420 30.59 -15.81 18.36
C CYS A 420 29.98 -15.61 19.76
N ARG A 421 29.17 -14.55 19.96
CA ARG A 421 28.46 -14.34 21.22
C ARG A 421 27.39 -15.40 21.48
N LEU A 422 26.64 -15.81 20.45
CA LEU A 422 25.62 -16.85 20.55
C LEU A 422 26.22 -18.24 20.80
N THR A 423 27.38 -18.53 20.21
CA THR A 423 28.09 -19.81 20.37
C THR A 423 29.04 -19.84 21.57
N GLY A 424 29.09 -18.78 22.38
CA GLY A 424 29.94 -18.71 23.58
C GLY A 424 31.44 -18.65 23.30
N GLN A 425 31.87 -18.42 22.05
CA GLN A 425 33.27 -18.27 21.70
C GLN A 425 33.75 -16.86 22.06
N SER A 426 34.84 -16.77 22.83
CA SER A 426 35.49 -15.50 23.14
C SER A 426 36.01 -14.85 21.84
N ASP A 427 35.50 -13.66 21.54
CA ASP A 427 35.98 -12.84 20.43
C ASP A 427 37.35 -12.26 20.83
N ASP A 428 38.44 -12.96 20.48
CA ASP A 428 39.83 -12.55 20.71
C ASP A 428 40.28 -11.35 19.85
N GLN A 429 39.36 -10.75 19.08
CA GLN A 429 39.66 -9.54 18.31
C GLN A 429 39.72 -8.30 19.22
N PRO A 430 40.80 -7.49 19.15
CA PRO A 430 40.93 -6.29 19.95
C PRO A 430 39.82 -5.30 19.61
N LYS A 431 38.92 -5.06 20.58
CA LYS A 431 37.89 -4.01 20.48
C LYS A 431 38.60 -2.68 20.21
N ARG A 432 38.31 -2.02 19.08
CA ARG A 432 38.81 -0.67 18.77
C ARG A 432 38.36 0.30 19.87
N ILE A 433 39.23 0.53 20.86
CA ILE A 433 39.00 1.50 21.92
C ILE A 433 38.98 2.89 21.26
N LYS A 434 37.92 3.68 21.48
CA LYS A 434 37.89 5.09 21.03
C LYS A 434 39.15 5.79 21.53
N LYS A 435 39.84 6.56 20.67
CA LYS A 435 41.04 7.32 21.04
C LYS A 435 40.85 8.11 22.34
N SER A 436 39.67 8.71 22.55
CA SER A 436 39.34 9.43 23.79
C SER A 436 39.33 8.55 25.05
N LYS A 437 38.85 7.30 24.97
CA LYS A 437 38.91 6.34 26.08
C LYS A 437 40.33 5.83 26.33
N MET A 438 41.15 5.68 25.28
CA MET A 438 42.57 5.38 25.43
C MET A 438 43.31 6.53 26.13
N ILE A 439 43.04 7.76 25.71
CA ILE A 439 43.63 8.97 26.31
C ILE A 439 43.19 9.13 27.76
N ALA A 440 41.89 8.98 28.07
CA ALA A 440 41.38 9.05 29.43
C ALA A 440 41.99 7.97 30.34
N LYS A 441 42.15 6.74 29.84
CA LYS A 441 42.81 5.63 30.56
C LYS A 441 44.31 5.88 30.75
N ALA A 442 44.97 6.51 29.78
CA ALA A 442 46.36 6.90 29.91
C ALA A 442 46.55 8.03 30.95
N PHE A 443 45.65 9.01 30.98
CA PHE A 443 45.68 10.09 31.98
C PHE A 443 45.32 9.61 33.38
N SER A 444 44.35 8.70 33.52
CA SER A 444 44.01 8.12 34.83
C SER A 444 45.18 7.31 35.39
N LYS A 445 45.82 6.47 34.56
CA LYS A 445 47.01 5.69 34.97
C LYS A 445 48.23 6.57 35.26
N ARG A 446 48.43 7.66 34.52
CA ARG A 446 49.49 8.64 34.83
C ARG A 446 49.26 9.27 36.22
N LYS A 447 48.01 9.49 36.61
CA LYS A 447 47.65 10.04 37.93
C LYS A 447 47.88 9.02 39.05
N GLU A 448 47.70 7.73 38.79
CA GLU A 448 48.05 6.65 39.74
C GLU A 448 49.57 6.53 39.93
N LEU A 449 50.36 6.56 38.85
CA LEU A 449 51.82 6.52 38.92
C LEU A 449 52.45 7.70 39.66
N LEU A 450 51.82 8.88 39.61
CA LEU A 450 52.24 10.05 40.39
C LEU A 450 51.91 9.92 41.88
N ARG A 451 51.01 9.01 42.25
CA ARG A 451 50.56 8.80 43.63
C ARG A 451 51.33 7.70 44.34
N ASP A 452 51.92 6.75 43.59
CA ASP A 452 52.72 5.65 44.14
C ASP A 452 53.91 5.29 43.20
N PRO A 453 55.11 5.86 43.41
CA PRO A 453 56.23 5.74 42.46
C PRO A 453 56.88 4.35 42.38
N GLY A 454 56.59 3.46 43.35
CA GLY A 454 57.24 2.14 43.49
C GLY A 454 56.55 0.99 42.75
N GLN A 455 55.46 1.26 42.02
CA GLN A 455 54.65 0.21 41.40
C GLN A 455 55.10 -0.03 39.95
N GLU A 456 55.92 -1.07 39.73
CA GLU A 456 56.19 -1.57 38.38
C GLU A 456 54.95 -2.29 37.82
N LEU A 457 54.48 -1.85 36.65
CA LEU A 457 53.39 -2.51 35.94
C LEU A 457 53.80 -2.79 34.50
N SER A 458 53.80 -4.08 34.16
CA SER A 458 54.03 -4.56 32.79
C SER A 458 52.89 -4.10 31.87
N PHE A 459 53.27 -3.62 30.69
CA PHE A 459 52.33 -3.18 29.66
C PHE A 459 51.80 -4.41 28.91
N SER A 460 50.92 -5.21 29.53
CA SER A 460 50.19 -6.23 28.78
C SER A 460 49.07 -5.55 27.97
N MET A 461 49.18 -5.65 26.63
CA MET A 461 48.15 -5.22 25.69
C MET A 461 46.97 -6.21 25.59
N HIS A 462 46.92 -7.20 26.48
CA HIS A 462 45.86 -8.21 26.52
C HIS A 462 45.17 -8.26 27.88
N THR A 463 43.87 -8.53 27.82
CA THR A 463 42.88 -8.72 28.90
C THR A 463 42.27 -7.47 29.51
N VAL A 464 40.97 -7.29 29.24
CA VAL A 464 40.02 -6.74 30.20
C VAL A 464 39.01 -7.84 30.44
N SER A 465 39.13 -8.49 31.59
CA SER A 465 38.09 -9.33 32.19
C SER A 465 36.82 -8.51 32.39
N HIS A 466 35.69 -9.18 32.18
CA HIS A 466 34.36 -8.70 32.52
C HIS A 466 34.29 -8.23 33.97
N ASP A 467 33.72 -7.05 34.21
CA ASP A 467 32.96 -6.73 35.43
C ASP A 467 32.10 -5.47 35.20
N GLY A 468 30.79 -5.60 35.42
CA GLY A 468 29.81 -4.49 35.45
C GLY A 468 28.45 -4.87 34.82
N PRO A 469 27.32 -4.63 35.51
CA PRO A 469 26.20 -5.56 35.60
C PRO A 469 25.20 -5.48 34.43
N VAL A 470 24.45 -6.58 34.32
CA VAL A 470 23.51 -7.04 33.28
C VAL A 470 22.42 -6.02 32.95
#